data_AF-R6GUD8-F1
#
_entry.id   AF-R6GUD8-F1
#
_cell.length_a   1.000
_cell.length_b   1.000
_cell.length_c   1.000
_cell.angle_alpha   90.00
_cell.angle_beta   90.00
_cell.angle_gamma   90.00
#
_symmetry.space_group_name_H-M   'P 1'
#
loop_
_entity.id
_entity.type
_entity.pdbx_description
1 polymer ?
#
loop_
_entity_poly.entity_id
_entity_poly.type
_entity_poly.pdbx_seq_one_letter_code
_entity_poly.pdbx_strand_id
1 'polypeptide(L)'
;MKSKIKFFYNLFIDNIVSYEEYSIIESNNNVYILKKIYNTNTSLFTNNDYFEIISNNSGTIITEIDSSNFILMRVLKGQHNLYDAFEPQLTTINSSVVTSDLWIEKLEYLKKQLINFGQNKKILIQSFNYFCGMAENAISIMKRCEKKKTCAKSFLCHKRMYYPNNTINYFDPTNFIVDYKSRDVAEYIKSCFFKNKILPKEELRKIINNFKISSDDAEILFARMLFPTFYFDLFQQNVTTDSIDSSAFNKIIASIEQYKMLLNNIYDICFDQNKRTFYIDWILIDR
;
A
#
# COMPACT_ATOMS: atom_id res chain seq x y z
N MET A 1 -6.72 22.58 18.69
CA MET A 1 -5.85 21.39 18.81
C MET A 1 -5.10 21.33 20.13
N LYS A 2 -4.27 22.35 20.48
CA LYS A 2 -3.44 22.32 21.70
C LYS A 2 -4.19 22.00 23.00
N SER A 3 -5.33 22.64 23.25
CA SER A 3 -6.16 22.40 24.44
C SER A 3 -6.66 20.96 24.54
N LYS A 4 -7.01 20.34 23.41
CA LYS A 4 -7.50 18.96 23.35
C LYS A 4 -6.39 17.96 23.65
N ILE A 5 -5.20 18.16 23.09
CA ILE A 5 -4.04 17.33 23.40
C ILE A 5 -3.68 17.41 24.89
N LYS A 6 -3.68 18.61 25.47
CA LYS A 6 -3.46 18.77 26.92
C LYS A 6 -4.55 18.04 27.72
N PHE A 7 -5.81 18.16 27.32
CA PHE A 7 -6.93 17.50 27.98
C PHE A 7 -6.84 15.97 27.92
N PHE A 8 -6.50 15.40 26.77
CA PHE A 8 -6.49 13.95 26.56
C PHE A 8 -5.20 13.26 26.98
N TYR A 9 -4.05 13.93 26.92
CA TYR A 9 -2.74 13.30 27.11
C TYR A 9 -1.89 13.96 28.21
N ASN A 10 -2.40 15.02 28.85
CA ASN A 10 -1.65 15.80 29.84
C ASN A 10 -0.30 16.32 29.31
N LEU A 11 -0.20 16.58 28.01
CA LEU A 11 1.01 17.11 27.36
C LEU A 11 0.99 18.63 27.28
N PHE A 12 2.11 19.25 27.63
CA PHE A 12 2.36 20.68 27.48
C PHE A 12 3.09 20.91 26.15
N ILE A 13 2.45 21.62 25.22
CA ILE A 13 2.94 21.74 23.84
C ILE A 13 3.86 22.95 23.72
N ASP A 14 5.13 22.68 23.44
CA ASP A 14 6.13 23.69 23.10
C ASP A 14 5.87 24.19 21.67
N ASN A 15 5.75 23.26 20.72
CA ASN A 15 5.50 23.55 19.32
C ASN A 15 4.54 22.52 18.68
N ILE A 16 3.77 22.95 17.67
CA ILE A 16 2.90 22.05 16.90
C ILE A 16 2.82 22.50 15.45
N VAL A 17 3.04 21.56 14.54
CA VAL A 17 2.81 21.73 13.10
C VAL A 17 1.74 20.73 12.68
N SER A 18 0.66 21.22 12.07
CA SER A 18 -0.47 20.39 11.66
C SER A 18 -0.56 20.27 10.14
N TYR A 19 -0.79 19.04 9.70
CA TYR A 19 -1.15 18.66 8.33
C TYR A 19 -2.57 18.10 8.34
N GLU A 20 -3.10 17.75 7.17
CA GLU A 20 -4.46 17.21 7.02
C GLU A 20 -4.69 15.93 7.83
N GLU A 21 -3.73 15.00 7.79
CA GLU A 21 -3.87 13.66 8.36
C GLU A 21 -3.08 13.46 9.67
N TYR A 22 -2.22 14.39 10.05
CA TYR A 22 -1.39 14.27 11.25
C TYR A 22 -0.86 15.62 11.75
N SER A 23 -0.48 15.66 13.03
CA SER A 23 0.25 16.78 13.64
C SER A 23 1.56 16.29 14.24
N ILE A 24 2.64 17.05 14.04
CA ILE A 24 3.91 16.88 14.73
C ILE A 24 3.90 17.81 15.95
N ILE A 25 4.18 17.26 17.12
CA ILE A 25 4.10 17.95 18.41
C ILE A 25 5.45 17.84 19.12
N GLU A 26 5.99 18.96 19.56
CA GLU A 26 7.16 19.00 20.43
C GLU A 26 6.70 19.29 21.86
N SER A 27 7.13 18.46 22.80
CA SER A 27 6.79 18.59 24.23
C SER A 27 7.89 17.98 25.08
N ASN A 28 8.47 18.77 25.99
CA ASN A 28 9.48 18.31 26.96
C ASN A 28 10.66 17.57 26.28
N ASN A 29 11.25 18.16 25.23
CA ASN A 29 12.32 17.57 24.41
C ASN A 29 11.96 16.24 23.71
N ASN A 30 10.68 15.88 23.64
CA ASN A 30 10.19 14.73 22.89
C ASN A 30 9.40 15.20 21.67
N VAL A 31 9.44 14.39 20.61
CA VAL A 31 8.61 14.57 19.41
C VAL A 31 7.50 13.54 19.41
N TYR A 32 6.28 13.99 19.16
CA TYR A 32 5.11 13.14 19.03
C TYR A 32 4.43 13.36 17.68
N ILE A 33 3.79 12.30 17.18
CA ILE A 33 2.92 12.34 16.01
C ILE A 33 1.50 12.00 16.48
N LEU A 34 0.59 12.96 16.37
CA LEU A 34 -0.84 12.73 16.52
C LEU A 34 -1.41 12.45 15.13
N LYS A 35 -1.77 11.21 14.85
CA LYS A 35 -2.17 10.78 13.51
C LYS A 35 -3.63 10.38 13.47
N LYS A 36 -4.37 10.86 12.47
CA LYS A 36 -5.74 10.46 12.19
C LYS A 36 -5.76 9.01 11.72
N ILE A 37 -6.68 8.22 12.26
CA ILE A 37 -6.84 6.81 11.92
C ILE A 37 -8.27 6.52 11.49
N TYR A 38 -8.39 5.62 10.52
CA TYR A 38 -9.68 5.13 10.02
C TYR A 38 -9.93 3.67 10.44
N ASN A 39 -8.87 2.92 10.71
CA ASN A 39 -8.96 1.58 11.26
C ASN A 39 -9.00 1.67 12.78
N THR A 40 -10.08 1.19 13.38
CA THR A 40 -10.25 1.14 14.84
C THR A 40 -9.82 -0.21 15.44
N ASN A 41 -9.38 -1.17 14.62
CA ASN A 41 -8.82 -2.42 15.11
C ASN A 41 -7.42 -2.19 15.69
N THR A 42 -7.37 -2.01 17.01
CA THR A 42 -6.15 -1.72 17.77
C THR A 42 -5.18 -2.89 17.89
N SER A 43 -5.60 -4.11 17.54
CA SER A 43 -4.77 -5.33 17.72
C SER A 43 -3.47 -5.32 16.92
N LEU A 44 -3.37 -4.48 15.88
CA LEU A 44 -2.18 -4.32 15.05
C LEU A 44 -1.28 -3.16 15.51
N PHE A 45 -1.78 -2.27 16.35
CA PHE A 45 -1.03 -1.11 16.83
C PHE A 45 -0.12 -1.54 17.97
N THR A 46 1.15 -1.71 17.64
CA THR A 46 2.18 -2.19 18.57
C THR A 46 3.34 -1.20 18.65
N ASN A 47 3.91 -1.08 19.84
CA ASN A 47 5.15 -0.35 20.03
C ASN A 47 6.27 -1.04 19.26
N ASN A 48 7.22 -0.26 18.77
CA ASN A 48 8.42 -0.75 18.13
C ASN A 48 9.60 0.18 18.41
N ASP A 49 10.75 -0.14 17.81
CA ASP A 49 12.01 0.58 17.98
C ASP A 49 11.96 2.08 17.62
N TYR A 50 10.97 2.53 16.85
CA TYR A 50 10.82 3.92 16.39
C TYR A 50 9.65 4.64 17.05
N PHE A 51 8.60 3.90 17.44
CA PHE A 51 7.38 4.48 17.97
C PHE A 51 6.92 3.80 19.25
N GLU A 52 6.56 4.63 20.22
CA GLU A 52 5.79 4.23 21.38
C GLU A 52 4.40 4.87 21.32
N ILE A 53 3.36 4.05 21.38
CA ILE A 53 1.97 4.49 21.40
C ILE A 53 1.65 5.00 22.81
N ILE A 54 1.08 6.21 22.86
CA ILE A 54 0.73 6.89 24.09
C ILE A 54 -0.78 6.77 24.31
N SER A 55 -1.17 6.14 25.41
CA SER A 55 -2.57 6.11 25.86
C SER A 55 -3.02 7.50 26.32
N ASN A 56 -4.30 7.79 26.11
CA ASN A 56 -4.93 8.97 26.70
C ASN A 56 -5.22 8.78 28.19
N ASN A 57 -5.75 9.82 28.83
CA ASN A 57 -6.08 9.86 30.26
C ASN A 57 -7.13 8.81 30.68
N SER A 58 -7.87 8.22 29.74
CA SER A 58 -8.80 7.11 29.97
C SER A 58 -8.14 5.73 29.82
N GLY A 59 -6.84 5.68 29.53
CA GLY A 59 -6.08 4.44 29.33
C GLY A 59 -6.22 3.81 27.94
N THR A 60 -6.94 4.44 27.00
CA THR A 60 -7.12 3.92 25.64
C THR A 60 -6.13 4.55 24.65
N ILE A 61 -5.75 3.81 23.61
CA ILE A 61 -4.81 4.31 22.59
C ILE A 61 -5.50 5.15 21.50
N ILE A 62 -6.81 4.98 21.32
CA ILE A 62 -7.61 5.77 20.38
C ILE A 62 -8.29 6.91 21.13
N THR A 63 -8.16 8.11 20.58
CA THR A 63 -8.80 9.33 21.07
C THR A 63 -9.66 9.94 19.98
N GLU A 64 -10.95 10.13 20.27
CA GLU A 64 -11.85 10.83 19.36
C GLU A 64 -11.75 12.34 19.58
N ILE A 65 -11.44 13.07 18.50
CA ILE A 65 -11.36 14.53 18.48
C ILE A 65 -12.15 15.00 17.26
N ASP A 66 -13.19 15.80 17.46
CA ASP A 66 -14.02 16.36 16.38
C ASP A 66 -14.54 15.28 15.41
N SER A 67 -15.08 14.20 15.96
CA SER A 67 -15.61 13.05 15.21
C SER A 67 -14.58 12.33 14.33
N SER A 68 -13.30 12.55 14.59
CA SER A 68 -12.19 11.83 13.97
C SER A 68 -11.40 11.07 15.03
N ASN A 69 -11.01 9.85 14.72
CA ASN A 69 -10.19 9.03 15.61
C ASN A 69 -8.71 9.34 15.40
N PHE A 70 -7.96 9.47 16.49
CA PHE A 70 -6.53 9.73 16.49
C PHE A 70 -5.79 8.73 17.37
N ILE A 71 -4.53 8.49 17.01
CA ILE A 71 -3.54 7.83 17.86
C ILE A 71 -2.38 8.80 18.10
N LEU A 72 -1.85 8.83 19.32
CA LEU A 72 -0.67 9.59 19.65
C LEU A 72 0.51 8.65 19.78
N MET A 73 1.62 8.97 19.12
CA MET A 73 2.82 8.15 19.13
C MET A 73 4.03 9.04 19.44
N ARG A 74 4.86 8.65 20.40
CA ARG A 74 6.16 9.25 20.67
C ARG A 74 7.20 8.69 19.71
N VAL A 75 7.98 9.56 19.09
CA VAL A 75 9.11 9.20 18.21
C VAL A 75 10.33 8.93 19.08
N LEU A 76 10.87 7.71 19.02
CA LEU A 76 11.99 7.26 19.85
C LEU A 76 13.35 7.42 19.16
N LYS A 77 13.37 7.37 17.82
CA LYS A 77 14.59 7.43 17.02
C LYS A 77 14.42 8.42 15.86
N GLY A 78 15.52 9.09 15.51
CA GLY A 78 15.53 10.06 14.40
C GLY A 78 15.20 9.42 13.05
N GLN A 79 14.64 10.22 12.16
CA GLN A 79 14.36 9.82 10.79
C GLN A 79 15.68 9.60 10.02
N HIS A 80 15.78 8.48 9.34
CA HIS A 80 16.75 8.31 8.25
C HIS A 80 16.11 7.53 7.11
N ASN A 81 16.73 7.63 5.95
CA ASN A 81 16.27 6.98 4.76
C ASN A 81 16.71 5.51 4.74
N LEU A 82 15.83 4.64 4.29
CA LEU A 82 16.09 3.22 4.07
C LEU A 82 16.54 3.07 2.62
N TYR A 83 17.79 3.43 2.34
CA TYR A 83 18.33 3.44 0.97
C TYR A 83 18.86 2.09 0.50
N ASP A 84 19.31 1.23 1.42
CA ASP A 84 20.06 0.03 1.06
C ASP A 84 19.38 -1.24 1.57
N ALA A 85 19.09 -2.14 0.63
CA ALA A 85 18.38 -3.40 0.79
C ALA A 85 17.00 -3.26 1.46
N PHE A 86 15.94 -3.38 0.65
CA PHE A 86 14.60 -3.58 1.19
C PHE A 86 14.54 -4.94 1.89
N GLU A 87 14.75 -4.91 3.20
CA GLU A 87 14.69 -6.09 4.06
C GLU A 87 13.25 -6.33 4.53
N PRO A 88 12.75 -7.57 4.44
CA PRO A 88 11.38 -7.88 4.81
C PRO A 88 11.22 -7.97 6.33
N GLN A 89 10.16 -7.35 6.88
CA GLN A 89 9.65 -7.71 8.20
C GLN A 89 8.71 -8.92 8.09
N LEU A 90 9.26 -10.13 8.13
CA LEU A 90 8.47 -11.37 8.03
C LEU A 90 7.89 -11.79 9.40
N THR A 91 6.97 -10.99 9.95
CA THR A 91 6.24 -11.36 11.17
C THR A 91 5.00 -12.16 10.79
N THR A 92 4.96 -13.46 11.11
CA THR A 92 3.76 -14.28 10.86
C THR A 92 2.68 -13.96 11.88
N ILE A 93 1.44 -13.81 11.41
CA ILE A 93 0.26 -13.59 12.24
C ILE A 93 -0.76 -14.68 11.87
N ASN A 94 -1.52 -15.18 12.83
CA ASN A 94 -2.64 -16.09 12.56
C ASN A 94 -3.93 -15.28 12.51
N SER A 95 -4.20 -14.67 11.37
CA SER A 95 -5.43 -13.90 11.12
C SER A 95 -5.86 -14.01 9.67
N SER A 96 -7.12 -13.66 9.40
CA SER A 96 -7.66 -13.63 8.04
C SER A 96 -6.90 -12.61 7.19
N VAL A 97 -6.63 -13.01 5.96
CA VAL A 97 -5.98 -12.18 4.94
C VAL A 97 -7.02 -11.47 4.09
N VAL A 98 -6.60 -10.38 3.47
CA VAL A 98 -7.35 -9.69 2.42
C VAL A 98 -7.64 -10.66 1.28
N THR A 99 -8.92 -10.85 0.96
CA THR A 99 -9.39 -11.71 -0.13
C THR A 99 -9.61 -10.91 -1.41
N SER A 100 -9.75 -11.63 -2.52
CA SER A 100 -10.15 -11.11 -3.83
C SER A 100 -11.50 -10.38 -3.77
N ASP A 101 -12.35 -10.64 -2.77
CA ASP A 101 -13.64 -9.95 -2.61
C ASP A 101 -13.47 -8.44 -2.42
N LEU A 102 -12.48 -8.01 -1.61
CA LEU A 102 -12.19 -6.58 -1.43
C LEU A 102 -11.76 -5.91 -2.74
N TRP A 103 -11.12 -6.65 -3.63
CA TRP A 103 -10.72 -6.14 -4.96
C TRP A 103 -11.91 -6.05 -5.91
N ILE A 104 -12.84 -7.02 -5.83
CA ILE A 104 -14.10 -7.00 -6.59
C ILE A 104 -14.95 -5.82 -6.14
N GLU A 105 -15.16 -5.66 -4.83
CA GLU A 105 -15.93 -4.55 -4.27
C GLU A 105 -15.34 -3.20 -4.68
N LYS A 106 -14.00 -3.05 -4.61
CA LYS A 106 -13.33 -1.84 -5.09
C LYS A 106 -13.58 -1.62 -6.59
N LEU A 107 -13.39 -2.63 -7.43
CA LEU A 107 -13.58 -2.49 -8.87
C LEU A 107 -15.03 -2.12 -9.23
N GLU A 108 -16.01 -2.77 -8.62
CA GLU A 108 -17.43 -2.49 -8.82
C GLU A 108 -17.82 -1.09 -8.34
N TYR A 109 -17.25 -0.64 -7.20
CA TYR A 109 -17.40 0.74 -6.76
C TYR A 109 -16.85 1.74 -7.79
N LEU A 110 -15.65 1.52 -8.31
CA LEU A 110 -15.03 2.42 -9.28
C LEU A 110 -15.77 2.45 -10.62
N LYS A 111 -16.29 1.29 -11.08
CA LYS A 111 -17.18 1.21 -12.26
C LYS A 111 -18.42 2.10 -12.07
N LYS A 112 -19.07 2.04 -10.90
CA LYS A 112 -20.21 2.91 -10.57
C LYS A 112 -19.82 4.40 -10.54
N GLN A 113 -18.66 4.73 -9.97
CA GLN A 113 -18.16 6.11 -9.97
C GLN A 113 -17.90 6.63 -11.39
N LEU A 114 -17.35 5.81 -12.28
CA LEU A 114 -17.16 6.18 -13.69
C LEU A 114 -18.49 6.48 -14.38
N ILE A 115 -19.52 5.63 -14.18
CA ILE A 115 -20.85 5.83 -14.77
C ILE A 115 -21.47 7.14 -14.28
N ASN A 116 -21.40 7.40 -12.98
CA ASN A 116 -22.08 8.54 -12.35
C ASN A 116 -21.38 9.88 -12.63
N PHE A 117 -20.04 9.90 -12.61
CA PHE A 117 -19.27 11.14 -12.63
C PHE A 117 -18.34 11.28 -13.83
N GLY A 118 -18.19 10.24 -14.67
CA GLY A 118 -17.20 10.21 -15.75
C GLY A 118 -17.59 10.90 -17.06
N GLN A 119 -18.84 11.33 -17.24
CA GLN A 119 -19.41 11.73 -18.55
C GLN A 119 -18.57 12.78 -19.32
N ASN A 120 -17.92 13.72 -18.62
CA ASN A 120 -17.10 14.77 -19.24
C ASN A 120 -15.59 14.54 -19.08
N LYS A 121 -15.18 13.35 -18.65
CA LYS A 121 -13.81 13.03 -18.25
C LYS A 121 -13.20 12.02 -19.21
N LYS A 122 -12.95 12.47 -20.44
CA LYS A 122 -12.49 11.64 -21.57
C LYS A 122 -11.29 10.76 -21.20
N ILE A 123 -10.29 11.31 -20.51
CA ILE A 123 -9.09 10.56 -20.11
C ILE A 123 -9.42 9.37 -19.18
N LEU A 124 -10.39 9.53 -18.27
CA LEU A 124 -10.84 8.44 -17.40
C LEU A 124 -11.58 7.37 -18.21
N ILE A 125 -12.53 7.77 -19.06
CA ILE A 125 -13.30 6.85 -19.89
C ILE A 125 -12.35 6.01 -20.78
N GLN A 126 -11.36 6.65 -21.39
CA GLN A 126 -10.44 6.00 -22.31
C GLN A 126 -9.45 5.05 -21.63
N SER A 127 -8.95 5.41 -20.45
CA SER A 127 -7.92 4.61 -19.77
C SER A 127 -8.50 3.56 -18.81
N PHE A 128 -9.71 3.76 -18.27
CA PHE A 128 -10.28 2.88 -17.25
C PHE A 128 -10.46 1.44 -17.72
N ASN A 129 -10.92 1.23 -18.96
CA ASN A 129 -11.16 -0.12 -19.49
C ASN A 129 -9.89 -0.99 -19.48
N TYR A 130 -8.74 -0.40 -19.81
CA TYR A 130 -7.45 -1.09 -19.79
C TYR A 130 -7.11 -1.57 -18.36
N PHE A 131 -7.19 -0.67 -17.38
CA PHE A 131 -6.89 -0.99 -15.98
C PHE A 131 -7.95 -1.89 -15.33
N CYS A 132 -9.21 -1.79 -15.77
CA CYS A 132 -10.26 -2.74 -15.42
C CYS A 132 -9.89 -4.15 -15.88
N GLY A 133 -9.44 -4.31 -17.13
CA GLY A 133 -8.94 -5.60 -17.65
C GLY A 133 -7.77 -6.14 -16.84
N MET A 134 -6.80 -5.29 -16.45
CA MET A 134 -5.70 -5.71 -15.56
C MET A 134 -6.22 -6.21 -14.20
N ALA A 135 -7.18 -5.49 -13.62
CA ALA A 135 -7.77 -5.84 -12.33
C ALA A 135 -8.57 -7.15 -12.37
N GLU A 136 -9.35 -7.40 -13.43
CA GLU A 136 -10.11 -8.63 -13.60
C GLU A 136 -9.19 -9.86 -13.73
N ASN A 137 -8.07 -9.71 -14.44
CA ASN A 137 -7.03 -10.75 -14.50
C ASN A 137 -6.38 -11.01 -13.14
N ALA A 138 -6.04 -9.94 -12.41
CA ALA A 138 -5.53 -10.05 -11.05
C ALA A 138 -6.49 -10.78 -10.11
N ILE A 139 -7.78 -10.43 -10.15
CA ILE A 139 -8.84 -11.05 -9.34
C ILE A 139 -8.98 -12.54 -9.70
N SER A 140 -8.94 -12.89 -10.99
CA SER A 140 -9.02 -14.29 -11.45
C SER A 140 -7.88 -15.15 -10.89
N ILE A 141 -6.64 -14.64 -10.96
CA ILE A 141 -5.47 -15.34 -10.40
C ILE A 141 -5.60 -15.47 -8.88
N MET A 142 -6.00 -14.39 -8.20
CA MET A 142 -6.15 -14.38 -6.75
C MET A 142 -7.21 -15.39 -6.28
N LYS A 143 -8.39 -15.42 -6.93
CA LYS A 143 -9.45 -16.41 -6.64
C LYS A 143 -8.97 -17.84 -6.80
N ARG A 144 -8.13 -18.10 -7.80
CA ARG A 144 -7.55 -19.42 -8.02
C ARG A 144 -6.59 -19.81 -6.89
N CYS A 145 -5.76 -18.87 -6.42
CA CYS A 145 -4.88 -19.08 -5.26
C CYS A 145 -5.70 -19.41 -4.00
N GLU A 146 -6.75 -18.63 -3.74
CA GLU A 146 -7.66 -18.85 -2.60
C GLU A 146 -8.31 -20.23 -2.64
N LYS A 147 -8.79 -20.67 -3.81
CA LYS A 147 -9.38 -22.02 -3.99
C LYS A 147 -8.38 -23.15 -3.73
N LYS A 148 -7.13 -22.99 -4.18
CA LYS A 148 -6.07 -23.98 -3.95
C LYS A 148 -5.58 -24.00 -2.48
N LYS A 149 -5.94 -22.98 -1.68
CA LYS A 149 -5.37 -22.72 -0.34
C LYS A 149 -3.83 -22.61 -0.40
N THR A 150 -3.30 -22.03 -1.48
CA THR A 150 -1.85 -21.97 -1.76
C THR A 150 -1.04 -21.22 -0.69
N CYS A 151 -1.66 -20.37 0.12
CA CYS A 151 -0.94 -19.61 1.13
C CYS A 151 -1.64 -19.70 2.50
N ALA A 152 -1.14 -20.58 3.35
CA ALA A 152 -1.68 -20.83 4.69
C ALA A 152 -1.19 -19.82 5.75
N LYS A 153 -0.17 -19.01 5.44
CA LYS A 153 0.46 -18.09 6.40
C LYS A 153 0.17 -16.65 6.05
N SER A 154 -0.33 -15.90 7.02
CA SER A 154 -0.47 -14.46 6.93
C SER A 154 0.66 -13.75 7.67
N PHE A 155 0.97 -12.54 7.22
CA PHE A 155 2.11 -11.77 7.65
C PHE A 155 1.66 -10.35 8.01
N LEU A 156 2.33 -9.75 8.98
CA LEU A 156 2.28 -8.30 9.18
C LEU A 156 2.96 -7.64 7.98
N CYS A 157 2.17 -6.91 7.21
CA CYS A 157 2.58 -6.21 6.00
C CYS A 157 2.27 -4.73 6.14
N HIS A 158 2.65 -3.93 5.15
CA HIS A 158 2.35 -2.51 5.11
C HIS A 158 1.17 -2.22 4.17
N LYS A 159 0.29 -1.32 4.59
CA LYS A 159 -0.82 -0.82 3.79
C LYS A 159 -0.29 -0.12 2.55
N ARG A 160 0.78 0.68 2.72
CA ARG A 160 1.51 1.41 1.67
C ARG A 160 3.02 1.25 1.83
N MET A 161 3.71 1.11 0.71
CA MET A 161 5.16 1.21 0.60
C MET A 161 5.54 2.42 -0.23
N TYR A 162 6.62 3.10 0.17
CA TYR A 162 7.11 4.29 -0.52
C TYR A 162 8.54 4.07 -1.01
N TYR A 163 8.88 4.73 -2.10
CA TYR A 163 10.26 4.88 -2.57
C TYR A 163 10.58 6.36 -2.82
N PRO A 164 11.72 6.87 -2.30
CA PRO A 164 12.53 6.26 -1.24
C PRO A 164 11.69 6.08 0.04
N ASN A 165 12.04 5.09 0.85
CA ASN A 165 11.39 4.90 2.15
C ASN A 165 12.22 5.52 3.27
N ASN A 166 11.58 5.85 4.38
CA ASN A 166 12.24 6.32 5.59
C ASN A 166 11.70 5.57 6.80
N THR A 167 12.44 5.63 7.90
CA THR A 167 12.08 4.90 9.12
C THR A 167 10.75 5.33 9.71
N ILE A 168 10.42 6.61 9.67
CA ILE A 168 9.15 7.15 10.20
C ILE A 168 7.95 6.53 9.47
N ASN A 169 8.00 6.40 8.14
CA ASN A 169 6.91 5.83 7.35
C ASN A 169 6.87 4.29 7.40
N TYR A 170 8.05 3.65 7.41
CA TYR A 170 8.17 2.21 7.39
C TYR A 170 7.75 1.60 8.73
N PHE A 171 8.20 2.17 9.85
CA PHE A 171 7.89 1.66 11.18
C PHE A 171 6.60 2.24 11.79
N ASP A 172 5.82 3.01 11.03
CA ASP A 172 4.55 3.56 11.50
C ASP A 172 3.53 2.44 11.83
N PRO A 173 3.16 2.24 13.10
CA PRO A 173 2.23 1.19 13.51
C PRO A 173 0.86 1.28 12.83
N THR A 174 0.44 2.49 12.42
CA THR A 174 -0.84 2.71 11.73
C THR A 174 -0.82 2.28 10.26
N ASN A 175 0.36 2.01 9.71
CA ASN A 175 0.54 1.52 8.35
C ASN A 175 0.49 -0.01 8.28
N PHE A 176 0.44 -0.73 9.40
CA PHE A 176 0.44 -2.20 9.36
C PHE A 176 -0.93 -2.80 9.06
N ILE A 177 -0.92 -3.90 8.30
CA ILE A 177 -2.09 -4.73 7.99
C ILE A 177 -1.70 -6.22 8.00
N VAL A 178 -2.69 -7.10 8.05
CA VAL A 178 -2.46 -8.54 7.82
C VAL A 178 -2.70 -8.87 6.36
N ASP A 179 -1.70 -9.44 5.70
CA ASP A 179 -1.79 -9.88 4.31
C ASP A 179 -0.75 -10.96 4.00
N TYR A 180 -0.65 -11.37 2.74
CA TYR A 180 0.45 -12.17 2.24
C TYR A 180 1.71 -11.31 2.08
N LYS A 181 2.89 -11.87 2.42
CA LYS A 181 4.18 -11.19 2.25
C LYS A 181 4.44 -10.66 0.83
N SER A 182 3.81 -11.26 -0.19
CA SER A 182 3.84 -10.78 -1.58
C SER A 182 3.28 -9.36 -1.74
N ARG A 183 2.49 -8.85 -0.79
CA ARG A 183 2.01 -7.46 -0.75
C ARG A 183 3.16 -6.48 -0.70
N ASP A 184 4.03 -6.61 0.28
CA ASP A 184 5.11 -5.66 0.53
C ASP A 184 6.08 -5.62 -0.64
N VAL A 185 6.37 -6.79 -1.23
CA VAL A 185 7.16 -6.91 -2.48
C VAL A 185 6.50 -6.15 -3.62
N ALA A 186 5.21 -6.41 -3.88
CA ALA A 186 4.50 -5.78 -4.99
C ALA A 186 4.42 -4.26 -4.84
N GLU A 187 4.05 -3.78 -3.65
CA GLU A 187 3.92 -2.34 -3.39
C GLU A 187 5.29 -1.64 -3.46
N TYR A 188 6.36 -2.27 -2.95
CA TYR A 188 7.71 -1.72 -3.08
C TYR A 188 8.17 -1.63 -4.54
N ILE A 189 8.04 -2.71 -5.32
CA ILE A 189 8.42 -2.72 -6.75
C ILE A 189 7.64 -1.66 -7.53
N LYS A 190 6.32 -1.57 -7.33
CA LYS A 190 5.50 -0.52 -7.95
C LYS A 190 5.97 0.87 -7.55
N SER A 191 6.23 1.11 -6.26
CA SER A 191 6.68 2.42 -5.78
C SER A 191 8.00 2.84 -6.41
N CYS A 192 8.95 1.90 -6.57
CA CYS A 192 10.20 2.12 -7.28
C CYS A 192 9.96 2.49 -8.75
N PHE A 193 9.13 1.70 -9.45
CA PHE A 193 8.81 1.90 -10.86
C PHE A 193 8.21 3.29 -11.12
N PHE A 194 7.14 3.67 -10.40
CA PHE A 194 6.48 4.96 -10.60
C PHE A 194 7.27 6.17 -10.08
N LYS A 195 8.36 5.92 -9.34
CA LYS A 195 9.36 6.93 -8.96
C LYS A 195 10.58 6.93 -9.86
N ASN A 196 10.49 6.26 -11.01
CA ASN A 196 11.54 6.16 -12.03
C ASN A 196 12.85 5.54 -11.51
N LYS A 197 12.79 4.68 -10.49
CA LYS A 197 13.92 3.85 -10.10
C LYS A 197 14.07 2.76 -11.15
N ILE A 198 15.25 2.69 -11.78
CA ILE A 198 15.61 1.57 -12.65
C ILE A 198 15.74 0.33 -11.76
N LEU A 199 14.99 -0.72 -12.09
CA LEU A 199 15.07 -2.02 -11.43
C LEU A 199 15.51 -3.08 -12.45
N PRO A 200 16.83 -3.32 -12.60
CA PRO A 200 17.33 -4.39 -13.45
C PRO A 200 16.81 -5.76 -12.99
N LYS A 201 16.76 -6.74 -13.91
CA LYS A 201 16.28 -8.09 -13.63
C LYS A 201 16.97 -8.75 -12.43
N GLU A 202 18.27 -8.51 -12.24
CA GLU A 202 19.03 -9.01 -11.09
C GLU A 202 18.63 -8.35 -9.76
N GLU A 203 18.31 -7.06 -9.76
CA GLU A 203 17.80 -6.39 -8.55
C GLU A 203 16.39 -6.87 -8.20
N LEU A 204 15.53 -7.05 -9.21
CA LEU A 204 14.22 -7.67 -9.03
C LEU A 204 14.34 -9.07 -8.42
N ARG A 205 15.28 -9.89 -8.93
CA ARG A 205 15.55 -11.22 -8.40
C ARG A 205 16.01 -11.15 -6.94
N LYS A 206 16.91 -10.22 -6.59
CA LYS A 206 17.34 -10.00 -5.20
C LYS A 206 16.17 -9.63 -4.29
N ILE A 207 15.34 -8.67 -4.69
CA ILE A 207 14.15 -8.25 -3.92
C ILE A 207 13.21 -9.43 -3.68
N ILE A 208 12.87 -10.19 -4.73
CA ILE A 208 11.97 -11.34 -4.65
C ILE A 208 12.56 -12.44 -3.75
N ASN A 209 13.87 -12.70 -3.87
CA ASN A 209 14.56 -13.71 -3.07
C ASN A 209 14.65 -13.32 -1.59
N ASN A 210 14.83 -12.04 -1.26
CA ASN A 210 14.87 -11.56 0.13
C ASN A 210 13.58 -11.91 0.88
N PHE A 211 12.42 -11.83 0.21
CA PHE A 211 11.11 -12.18 0.77
C PHE A 211 10.82 -13.69 0.76
N LYS A 212 11.77 -14.51 0.30
CA LYS A 212 11.65 -15.97 0.23
C LYS A 212 10.36 -16.40 -0.49
N ILE A 213 10.01 -15.73 -1.60
CA ILE A 213 8.79 -15.99 -2.37
C ILE A 213 8.83 -17.43 -2.90
N SER A 214 7.87 -18.25 -2.47
CA SER A 214 7.68 -19.61 -3.00
C SER A 214 6.97 -19.58 -4.36
N SER A 215 6.85 -20.73 -5.03
CA SER A 215 6.04 -20.87 -6.26
C SER A 215 4.58 -20.47 -6.05
N ASP A 216 4.05 -20.73 -4.86
CA ASP A 216 2.67 -20.41 -4.48
C ASP A 216 2.51 -18.91 -4.19
N ASP A 217 3.49 -18.31 -3.52
CA ASP A 217 3.54 -16.86 -3.27
C ASP A 217 3.73 -16.05 -4.57
N ALA A 218 4.34 -16.65 -5.59
CA ALA A 218 4.58 -16.03 -6.89
C ALA A 218 3.29 -15.76 -7.67
N GLU A 219 2.30 -16.65 -7.62
CA GLU A 219 0.97 -16.40 -8.24
C GLU A 219 0.30 -15.18 -7.58
N ILE A 220 0.37 -15.08 -6.25
CA ILE A 220 -0.17 -13.96 -5.47
C ILE A 220 0.62 -12.67 -5.77
N LEU A 221 1.94 -12.73 -5.84
CA LEU A 221 2.80 -11.60 -6.20
C LEU A 221 2.40 -11.05 -7.58
N PHE A 222 2.25 -11.95 -8.56
CA PHE A 222 1.89 -11.54 -9.91
C PHE A 222 0.48 -10.94 -9.99
N ALA A 223 -0.50 -11.55 -9.30
CA ALA A 223 -1.85 -10.98 -9.16
C ALA A 223 -1.79 -9.56 -8.57
N ARG A 224 -0.97 -9.35 -7.53
CA ARG A 224 -0.80 -8.04 -6.91
C ARG A 224 -0.10 -7.03 -7.82
N MET A 225 0.87 -7.45 -8.61
CA MET A 225 1.50 -6.58 -9.62
C MET A 225 0.52 -6.16 -10.72
N LEU A 226 -0.39 -7.05 -11.12
CA LEU A 226 -1.45 -6.74 -12.07
C LEU A 226 -2.49 -5.78 -11.52
N PHE A 227 -2.88 -5.93 -10.24
CA PHE A 227 -3.92 -5.09 -9.66
C PHE A 227 -3.47 -3.62 -9.59
N PRO A 228 -4.08 -2.70 -10.37
CA PRO A 228 -3.50 -1.39 -10.66
C PRO A 228 -3.87 -0.35 -9.60
N THR A 229 -3.45 -0.59 -8.35
CA THR A 229 -3.67 0.33 -7.22
C THR A 229 -3.24 1.76 -7.52
N PHE A 230 -2.08 1.93 -8.17
CA PHE A 230 -1.55 3.23 -8.59
C PHE A 230 -2.52 4.04 -9.47
N TYR A 231 -3.24 3.38 -10.38
CA TYR A 231 -4.22 4.03 -11.25
C TYR A 231 -5.54 4.24 -10.51
N PHE A 232 -6.02 3.23 -9.77
CA PHE A 232 -7.30 3.31 -9.07
C PHE A 232 -7.33 4.35 -7.95
N ASP A 233 -6.21 4.58 -7.28
CA ASP A 233 -6.13 5.63 -6.25
C ASP A 233 -6.17 7.02 -6.89
N LEU A 234 -5.44 7.21 -8.00
CA LEU A 234 -5.50 8.46 -8.77
C LEU A 234 -6.91 8.69 -9.35
N PHE A 235 -7.53 7.65 -9.88
CA PHE A 235 -8.91 7.68 -10.35
C PHE A 235 -9.85 8.14 -9.25
N GLN A 236 -9.81 7.51 -8.07
CA GLN A 236 -10.73 7.82 -6.97
C GLN A 236 -10.56 9.26 -6.48
N GLN A 237 -9.35 9.81 -6.50
CA GLN A 237 -9.09 11.20 -6.13
C GLN A 237 -9.65 12.22 -7.12
N ASN A 238 -9.84 11.84 -8.40
CA ASN A 238 -10.19 12.77 -9.49
C ASN A 238 -11.58 12.51 -10.11
N VAL A 239 -12.20 11.36 -9.83
CA VAL A 239 -13.48 11.00 -10.47
C VAL A 239 -14.64 11.88 -10.00
N THR A 240 -14.55 12.50 -8.83
CA THR A 240 -15.58 13.44 -8.31
C THR A 240 -15.22 14.92 -8.50
N THR A 241 -14.01 15.25 -8.96
CA THR A 241 -13.57 16.65 -9.12
C THR A 241 -14.06 17.27 -10.43
N ASP A 242 -14.39 18.56 -10.45
CA ASP A 242 -14.87 19.19 -11.70
C ASP A 242 -13.78 19.32 -12.76
N SER A 243 -12.52 19.43 -12.33
CA SER A 243 -11.35 19.45 -13.19
C SER A 243 -10.42 18.27 -12.86
N ILE A 244 -9.90 17.63 -13.90
CA ILE A 244 -8.91 16.57 -13.77
C ILE A 244 -7.57 17.11 -14.23
N ASP A 245 -6.58 17.05 -13.34
CA ASP A 245 -5.19 17.15 -13.77
C ASP A 245 -4.83 15.88 -14.56
N SER A 246 -4.83 16.02 -15.88
CA SER A 246 -4.52 14.92 -16.79
C SER A 246 -3.04 14.54 -16.76
N SER A 247 -2.15 15.36 -16.17
CA SER A 247 -0.70 15.13 -16.17
C SER A 247 -0.33 13.82 -15.48
N ALA A 248 -0.94 13.51 -14.33
CA ALA A 248 -0.69 12.30 -13.58
C ALA A 248 -1.18 11.05 -14.34
N PHE A 249 -2.36 11.12 -14.96
CA PHE A 249 -2.89 10.03 -15.78
C PHE A 249 -2.02 9.80 -17.02
N ASN A 250 -1.62 10.86 -17.71
CA ASN A 250 -0.75 10.76 -18.88
C ASN A 250 0.60 10.13 -18.54
N LYS A 251 1.18 10.43 -17.37
CA LYS A 251 2.39 9.75 -16.89
C LYS A 251 2.18 8.25 -16.71
N ILE A 252 1.08 7.83 -16.09
CA ILE A 252 0.76 6.42 -15.93
C ILE A 252 0.56 5.75 -17.30
N ILE A 253 -0.23 6.36 -18.18
CA ILE A 253 -0.53 5.83 -19.52
C ILE A 253 0.75 5.70 -20.36
N ALA A 254 1.62 6.70 -20.34
CA ALA A 254 2.90 6.68 -21.04
C ALA A 254 3.86 5.60 -20.49
N SER A 255 3.68 5.16 -19.25
CA SER A 255 4.51 4.13 -18.60
C SER A 255 4.03 2.68 -18.84
N ILE A 256 2.89 2.48 -19.51
CA ILE A 256 2.24 1.17 -19.63
C ILE A 256 3.16 0.13 -20.27
N GLU A 257 3.84 0.47 -21.36
CA GLU A 257 4.70 -0.48 -22.07
C GLU A 257 5.92 -0.87 -21.22
N GLN A 258 6.55 0.08 -20.52
CA GLN A 258 7.62 -0.26 -19.59
C GLN A 258 7.10 -1.08 -18.40
N TYR A 259 5.86 -0.84 -17.96
CA TYR A 259 5.24 -1.63 -16.90
C TYR A 259 4.96 -3.06 -17.37
N LYS A 260 4.54 -3.28 -18.61
CA LYS A 260 4.42 -4.63 -19.21
C LYS A 260 5.77 -5.35 -19.25
N MET A 261 6.84 -4.66 -19.63
CA MET A 261 8.19 -5.23 -19.58
C MET A 261 8.60 -5.63 -18.15
N LEU A 262 8.25 -4.81 -17.15
CA LEU A 262 8.45 -5.15 -15.74
C LEU A 262 7.66 -6.41 -15.35
N LEU A 263 6.39 -6.50 -15.74
CA LEU A 263 5.57 -7.70 -15.50
C LEU A 263 6.18 -8.94 -16.17
N ASN A 264 6.65 -8.83 -17.41
CA ASN A 264 7.35 -9.90 -18.12
C ASN A 264 8.60 -10.37 -17.38
N ASN A 265 9.42 -9.43 -16.87
CA ASN A 265 10.60 -9.76 -16.08
C ASN A 265 10.27 -10.47 -14.78
N ILE A 266 9.23 -10.02 -14.06
CA ILE A 266 8.77 -10.67 -12.82
C ILE A 266 8.25 -12.07 -13.14
N TYR A 267 7.47 -12.22 -14.23
CA TYR A 267 6.96 -13.51 -14.63
C TYR A 267 8.10 -14.49 -14.95
N ASP A 268 9.15 -14.06 -15.66
CA ASP A 268 10.34 -14.87 -15.94
C ASP A 268 11.13 -15.27 -14.69
N ILE A 269 11.21 -14.37 -13.70
CA ILE A 269 11.93 -14.67 -12.46
C ILE A 269 11.17 -15.71 -11.64
N CYS A 270 9.84 -15.60 -11.62
CA CYS A 270 8.99 -16.37 -10.71
C CYS A 270 8.48 -17.69 -11.29
N PHE A 271 8.30 -17.79 -12.61
CA PHE A 271 7.68 -18.95 -13.24
C PHE A 271 8.64 -19.61 -14.25
N ASP A 272 8.89 -20.90 -14.04
CA ASP A 272 9.59 -21.72 -15.02
C ASP A 272 8.78 -21.78 -16.33
N GLN A 273 9.46 -21.59 -17.46
CA GLN A 273 8.85 -21.63 -18.78
C GLN A 273 8.16 -22.98 -19.05
N ASN A 274 8.61 -24.06 -18.41
CA ASN A 274 8.08 -25.42 -18.57
C ASN A 274 6.93 -25.77 -17.61
N LYS A 275 6.58 -24.87 -16.66
CA LYS A 275 5.53 -25.09 -15.64
C LYS A 275 4.63 -23.86 -15.48
N ARG A 276 4.34 -23.16 -16.58
CA ARG A 276 3.45 -21.99 -16.56
C ARG A 276 2.08 -22.39 -16.03
N THR A 277 1.68 -21.79 -14.91
CA THR A 277 0.39 -22.09 -14.29
C THR A 277 -0.74 -21.23 -14.84
N PHE A 278 -0.45 -20.10 -15.48
CA PHE A 278 -1.43 -19.22 -16.15
C PHE A 278 -0.73 -18.33 -17.18
N TYR A 279 -1.47 -17.81 -18.15
CA TYR A 279 -0.94 -16.95 -19.21
C TYR A 279 -1.96 -15.84 -19.52
N ILE A 280 -1.49 -14.62 -19.78
CA ILE A 280 -2.32 -13.44 -20.11
C ILE A 280 -1.79 -12.83 -21.40
N ASP A 281 -2.40 -13.24 -22.52
CA ASP A 281 -1.90 -13.01 -23.87
C ASP A 281 -1.64 -11.54 -24.21
N TRP A 282 -2.42 -10.61 -23.66
CA TRP A 282 -2.35 -9.18 -23.99
C TRP A 282 -1.41 -8.38 -23.06
N ILE A 283 -0.91 -8.99 -21.98
CA ILE A 283 0.05 -8.38 -21.05
C ILE A 283 1.43 -9.00 -21.24
N LEU A 284 1.47 -10.33 -21.36
CA LEU A 284 2.68 -11.10 -21.57
C LEU A 284 2.92 -11.26 -23.08
N ILE A 285 3.10 -10.12 -23.76
CA ILE A 285 3.38 -10.09 -25.20
C ILE A 285 4.90 -10.20 -25.43
N ASP A 286 5.27 -10.87 -26.52
CA ASP A 286 6.62 -11.24 -26.98
C ASP A 286 7.31 -12.33 -26.17
N ARG A 287 6.90 -13.58 -26.43
CA ARG A 287 7.71 -14.78 -26.18
C ARG A 287 7.62 -15.74 -27.34
#